data_AF-A0A2M7PR84-F1
#
_entry.id   AF-A0A2M7PR84-F1
#
_cell.length_a   1.000
_cell.length_b   1.000
_cell.length_c   1.000
_cell.angle_alpha   90.00
_cell.angle_beta   90.00
_cell.angle_gamma   90.00
#
_symmetry.space_group_name_H-M   'P 1'
#
loop_
_entity.id
_entity.type
_entity.pdbx_description
1 polymer ?
#
loop_
_entity_poly.entity_id
_entity_poly.type
_entity_poly.pdbx_seq_one_letter_code
_entity_poly.pdbx_strand_id
1 'polypeptide(L)'
;MIRKENKVAKDKKKYDSQGREIIPLKQQEELPQQLNPIQLNELGAKTPRAFIKQRKGRGGGQFDYVEIGYVIDKLNRIFGPLGWDSESELVPELSTELFVTVKATLTIKDHKGSFIKKQAFGGVDRKFFKNKPHIPANYVDIADDAKSAEADAMKKAASKFGVAFDVFYPDVIRIKELVVKEESPAPFTCDRCKKLGKETTITEQQAKMTKDFFGFKLCDHCRMEAMKYKAEKEENKSSKTTEKMVQCKRCSKEISEAQAKYSKKMFKKPLCKECQKKEK
;
A
#
# COMPACT_ATOMS: atom_id res chain seq x y z
N MET A 1 -2.92 -17.91 -55.52
CA MET A 1 -2.09 -17.60 -54.33
C MET A 1 -2.08 -16.09 -54.13
N ILE A 2 -2.85 -15.57 -53.16
CA ILE A 2 -2.90 -14.13 -52.85
C ILE A 2 -2.10 -13.93 -51.56
N ARG A 3 -0.92 -13.30 -51.65
CA ARG A 3 -0.13 -12.90 -50.48
C ARG A 3 -0.78 -11.65 -49.88
N LYS A 4 -1.31 -11.77 -48.65
CA LYS A 4 -1.73 -10.61 -47.85
C LYS A 4 -0.48 -9.99 -47.23
N GLU A 5 -0.18 -8.74 -47.60
CA GLU A 5 0.87 -7.95 -46.97
C GLU A 5 0.40 -7.47 -45.58
N ASN A 6 1.09 -7.91 -44.54
CA ASN A 6 0.92 -7.41 -43.18
C ASN A 6 1.49 -5.99 -43.08
N LYS A 7 0.62 -4.99 -43.01
CA LYS A 7 0.98 -3.62 -42.64
C LYS A 7 1.22 -3.57 -41.13
N VAL A 8 2.48 -3.67 -40.70
CA VAL A 8 2.90 -3.38 -39.33
C VAL A 8 2.77 -1.87 -39.09
N ALA A 9 1.87 -1.47 -38.19
CA ALA A 9 1.71 -0.08 -37.79
C ALA A 9 3.00 0.38 -37.07
N LYS A 10 3.65 1.43 -37.59
CA LYS A 10 4.79 2.07 -36.92
C LYS A 10 4.26 2.87 -35.73
N ASP A 11 4.44 2.35 -34.52
CA ASP A 11 4.13 3.09 -33.29
C ASP A 11 4.99 4.34 -33.19
N LYS A 12 4.33 5.51 -33.08
CA LYS A 12 5.01 6.79 -32.91
C LYS A 12 5.61 6.85 -31.51
N LYS A 13 6.94 6.88 -31.42
CA LYS A 13 7.68 7.17 -30.19
C LYS A 13 7.20 8.48 -29.58
N LYS A 14 6.89 8.49 -28.28
CA LYS A 14 6.52 9.69 -27.53
C LYS A 14 7.74 10.13 -26.71
N TYR A 15 7.91 11.43 -26.51
CA TYR A 15 9.02 12.01 -25.75
C TYR A 15 8.48 12.97 -24.69
N ASP A 16 9.17 13.07 -23.54
CA ASP A 16 8.81 13.99 -22.46
C ASP A 16 9.28 15.42 -22.76
N SER A 17 8.94 16.36 -21.87
CA SER A 17 9.34 17.76 -22.00
C SER A 17 10.87 17.98 -21.93
N GLN A 18 11.63 16.95 -21.57
CA GLN A 18 13.09 16.95 -21.53
C GLN A 18 13.70 16.15 -22.70
N GLY A 19 12.88 15.74 -23.68
CA GLY A 19 13.34 15.02 -24.87
C GLY A 19 13.68 13.55 -24.64
N ARG A 20 13.33 12.98 -23.49
CA ARG A 20 13.54 11.55 -23.19
C ARG A 20 12.39 10.73 -23.76
N GLU A 21 12.70 9.60 -24.38
CA GLU A 21 11.69 8.68 -24.91
C GLU A 21 10.80 8.19 -23.75
N ILE A 22 9.52 8.53 -23.80
CA ILE A 22 8.51 8.03 -22.86
C ILE A 22 8.24 6.59 -23.27
N ILE A 23 8.86 5.65 -22.56
CA ILE A 23 8.52 4.25 -22.63
C ILE A 23 7.07 4.12 -22.11
N PRO A 24 6.10 3.73 -22.95
CA PRO A 24 4.74 3.50 -22.47
C PRO A 24 4.78 2.40 -21.40
N LEU A 25 4.16 2.64 -20.23
CA LEU A 25 3.96 1.65 -19.15
C LEU A 25 3.05 0.46 -19.55
N LYS A 26 2.98 0.14 -20.85
CA LYS A 26 1.99 -0.76 -21.46
C LYS A 26 2.49 -2.18 -21.75
N GLN A 27 3.60 -2.57 -21.15
CA GLN A 27 4.02 -3.97 -21.06
C GLN A 27 4.39 -4.29 -19.61
N GLN A 28 3.41 -4.19 -18.71
CA GLN A 28 3.33 -5.17 -17.64
C GLN A 28 2.78 -6.46 -18.27
N GLU A 29 3.55 -7.05 -19.20
CA GLU A 29 3.42 -8.48 -19.48
C GLU A 29 3.52 -9.17 -18.12
N GLU A 30 2.55 -10.04 -17.82
CA GLU A 30 2.38 -10.67 -16.50
C GLU A 30 3.75 -10.98 -15.91
N LEU A 31 4.06 -10.39 -14.75
CA LEU A 31 5.32 -10.67 -14.06
C LEU A 31 5.51 -12.20 -14.05
N PRO A 32 6.72 -12.70 -14.34
CA PRO A 32 6.97 -14.14 -14.50
C PRO A 32 6.62 -14.97 -13.25
N GLN A 33 6.32 -14.29 -12.15
CA GLN A 33 5.86 -14.85 -10.89
C GLN A 33 4.56 -14.18 -10.44
N GLN A 34 3.54 -14.97 -10.16
CA GLN A 34 2.25 -14.52 -9.64
C GLN A 34 2.19 -14.66 -8.12
N LEU A 35 2.96 -13.81 -7.43
CA LEU A 35 2.76 -13.62 -6.00
C LEU A 35 1.43 -12.88 -5.76
N ASN A 36 0.66 -13.36 -4.79
CA ASN A 36 -0.56 -12.67 -4.40
C ASN A 36 -0.22 -11.33 -3.69
N PRO A 37 -1.15 -10.36 -3.64
CA PRO A 37 -0.89 -9.06 -3.01
C PRO A 37 -0.46 -9.15 -1.53
N ILE A 38 -0.92 -10.16 -0.80
CA ILE A 38 -0.55 -10.38 0.61
C ILE A 38 0.92 -10.77 0.70
N GLN A 39 1.39 -11.69 -0.13
CA GLN A 39 2.79 -12.11 -0.21
C GLN A 39 3.70 -10.93 -0.59
N LEU A 40 3.29 -10.13 -1.57
CA LEU A 40 4.03 -8.92 -1.96
C LEU A 40 4.13 -7.91 -0.81
N ASN A 41 3.03 -7.68 -0.09
CA ASN A 41 3.02 -6.81 1.08
C ASN A 41 3.92 -7.36 2.20
N GLU A 42 3.90 -8.66 2.44
CA GLU A 42 4.74 -9.31 3.45
C GLU A 42 6.23 -9.26 3.12
N LEU A 43 6.60 -9.38 1.84
CA LEU A 43 7.99 -9.21 1.36
C LEU A 43 8.45 -7.75 1.45
N GLY A 44 7.55 -6.79 1.25
CA GLY A 44 7.83 -5.36 1.36
C GLY A 44 7.74 -4.80 2.78
N ALA A 45 7.23 -5.59 3.74
CA ALA A 45 7.03 -5.14 5.11
C ALA A 45 8.37 -4.87 5.82
N LYS A 46 8.42 -3.79 6.61
CA LYS A 46 9.56 -3.51 7.49
C LYS A 46 9.77 -4.62 8.51
N THR A 47 11.02 -4.90 8.83
CA THR A 47 11.36 -5.88 9.86
C THR A 47 10.96 -5.34 11.23
N PRO A 48 10.19 -6.10 12.04
CA PRO A 48 9.84 -5.64 13.38
C PRO A 48 11.09 -5.51 14.26
N ARG A 49 11.18 -4.40 15.01
CA ARG A 49 12.37 -4.10 15.85
C ARG A 49 12.74 -5.22 16.82
N ALA A 50 11.76 -5.99 17.31
CA ALA A 50 12.01 -7.12 18.22
C ALA A 50 12.86 -8.25 17.61
N PHE A 51 12.90 -8.37 16.28
CA PHE A 51 13.71 -9.37 15.57
C PHE A 51 15.06 -8.82 15.11
N ILE A 52 15.30 -7.52 15.22
CA ILE A 52 16.56 -6.88 14.86
C ILE A 52 17.49 -6.94 16.08
N LYS A 53 18.61 -7.64 15.91
CA LYS A 53 19.66 -7.79 16.92
C LYS A 53 20.93 -7.08 16.46
N GLN A 54 21.80 -6.78 17.41
CA GLN A 54 23.09 -6.13 17.15
C GLN A 54 24.24 -7.05 17.49
N ARG A 55 25.25 -7.07 16.63
CA ARG A 55 26.51 -7.75 16.88
C ARG A 55 27.68 -6.81 16.62
N LYS A 56 28.77 -7.00 17.36
CA LYS A 56 30.06 -6.40 17.02
C LYS A 56 30.60 -7.12 15.78
N GLY A 57 30.84 -6.38 14.70
CA GLY A 57 31.46 -6.91 13.50
C GLY A 57 32.96 -6.64 13.46
N ARG A 58 33.56 -6.98 12.31
CA ARG A 58 34.98 -6.71 12.04
C ARG A 58 35.24 -5.20 12.06
N GLY A 59 36.39 -4.80 12.58
CA GLY A 59 36.78 -3.39 12.69
C GLY A 59 36.09 -2.62 13.84
N GLY A 60 35.43 -3.32 14.78
CA GLY A 60 34.82 -2.70 15.96
C GLY A 60 33.45 -2.04 15.72
N GLY A 61 32.95 -2.04 14.49
CA GLY A 61 31.60 -1.57 14.18
C GLY A 61 30.49 -2.44 14.77
N GLN A 62 29.30 -1.88 14.93
CA GLN A 62 28.09 -2.64 15.27
C GLN A 62 27.25 -2.82 14.02
N PHE A 63 26.74 -4.03 13.81
CA PHE A 63 25.90 -4.36 12.67
C PHE A 63 24.58 -4.95 13.15
N ASP A 64 23.50 -4.42 12.61
CA ASP A 64 22.17 -4.98 12.77
C ASP A 64 22.06 -6.28 11.96
N TYR A 65 21.38 -7.28 12.53
CA TYR A 65 21.12 -8.56 11.88
C TYR A 65 19.81 -9.17 12.37
N VAL A 66 19.29 -10.13 11.60
CA VAL A 66 18.16 -10.98 12.02
C VAL A 66 18.62 -12.42 12.20
N GLU A 67 17.97 -13.14 13.10
CA GLU A 67 18.22 -14.56 13.31
C GLU A 67 17.63 -15.42 12.19
N ILE A 68 18.24 -16.58 11.94
CA ILE A 68 17.80 -17.49 10.89
C ILE A 68 16.37 -17.98 11.11
N GLY A 69 15.97 -18.20 12.37
CA GLY A 69 14.61 -18.63 12.72
C GLY A 69 13.53 -17.64 12.26
N TYR A 70 13.78 -16.33 12.37
CA TYR A 70 12.86 -15.31 11.82
C TYR A 70 12.76 -15.41 10.30
N VAL A 71 13.87 -15.61 9.61
CA VAL A 71 13.86 -15.74 8.14
C VAL A 71 13.09 -16.98 7.69
N ILE A 72 13.30 -18.12 8.35
CA ILE A 72 12.56 -19.36 8.07
C ILE A 72 11.06 -19.18 8.34
N ASP A 73 10.68 -18.62 9.49
CA ASP A 73 9.28 -18.33 9.82
C ASP A 73 8.64 -17.39 8.79
N LYS A 74 9.34 -16.32 8.38
CA LYS A 74 8.87 -15.39 7.36
C LYS A 74 8.68 -16.07 6.00
N LEU A 75 9.63 -16.89 5.56
CA LEU A 75 9.50 -17.67 4.32
C LEU A 75 8.32 -18.65 4.39
N ASN A 76 8.15 -19.35 5.51
CA ASN A 76 7.03 -20.25 5.73
C ASN A 76 5.68 -19.53 5.72
N ARG A 77 5.58 -18.31 6.26
CA ARG A 77 4.34 -17.52 6.22
C ARG A 77 4.00 -17.04 4.82
N ILE A 78 5.01 -16.62 4.04
CA ILE A 78 4.80 -16.05 2.71
C ILE A 78 4.53 -17.16 1.68
N PHE A 79 5.37 -18.19 1.65
CA PHE A 79 5.36 -19.20 0.59
C PHE A 79 4.81 -20.56 1.05
N GLY A 80 4.65 -20.77 2.37
CA GLY A 80 4.38 -22.08 2.93
C GLY A 80 5.64 -22.94 3.05
N PRO A 81 5.66 -23.96 3.93
CA PRO A 81 6.83 -24.83 4.11
C PRO A 81 7.26 -25.62 2.86
N LEU A 82 6.38 -25.80 1.89
CA LEU A 82 6.65 -26.52 0.63
C LEU A 82 6.87 -25.58 -0.57
N GLY A 83 6.65 -24.27 -0.37
CA GLY A 83 6.74 -23.26 -1.43
C GLY A 83 8.16 -22.70 -1.63
N TRP A 84 9.13 -23.14 -0.83
CA TRP A 84 10.53 -22.78 -0.99
C TRP A 84 11.43 -23.96 -0.66
N ASP A 85 12.65 -23.90 -1.16
CA ASP A 85 13.70 -24.89 -0.94
C ASP A 85 15.06 -24.18 -0.83
N SER A 86 15.98 -24.74 -0.06
CA SER A 86 17.32 -24.18 0.11
C SER A 86 18.35 -25.28 0.00
N GLU A 87 19.27 -25.09 -0.94
CA GLU A 87 20.44 -25.94 -1.13
C GLU A 87 21.68 -25.16 -0.72
N SER A 88 22.61 -25.80 -0.02
CA SER A 88 23.88 -25.17 0.38
C SER A 88 25.06 -26.07 0.10
N GLU A 89 26.16 -25.46 -0.33
CA GLU A 89 27.42 -26.15 -0.55
C GLU A 89 28.59 -25.34 -0.01
N LEU A 90 29.60 -26.04 0.51
CA LEU A 90 30.89 -25.43 0.85
C LEU A 90 31.54 -24.93 -0.44
N VAL A 91 32.27 -23.82 -0.34
CA VAL A 91 33.02 -23.25 -1.45
C VAL A 91 34.51 -23.33 -1.10
N PRO A 92 35.19 -24.42 -1.47
CA PRO A 92 36.58 -24.66 -1.09
C PRO A 92 37.52 -23.56 -1.57
N GLU A 93 37.27 -22.98 -2.74
CA GLU A 93 38.11 -21.95 -3.36
C GLU A 93 38.10 -20.62 -2.58
N LEU A 94 37.05 -20.38 -1.80
CA LEU A 94 36.89 -19.21 -0.93
C LEU A 94 37.05 -19.56 0.56
N SER A 95 37.29 -20.83 0.87
CA SER A 95 37.49 -21.31 2.24
C SER A 95 38.98 -21.46 2.50
N THR A 96 39.41 -21.08 3.69
CA THR A 96 40.79 -21.19 4.14
C THR A 96 40.86 -21.93 5.47
N GLU A 97 42.07 -22.13 5.98
CA GLU A 97 42.30 -22.66 7.34
C GLU A 97 41.73 -21.75 8.44
N LEU A 98 41.43 -20.48 8.14
CA LEU A 98 40.90 -19.53 9.12
C LEU A 98 39.45 -19.14 8.84
N PHE A 99 38.91 -19.47 7.67
CA PHE A 99 37.63 -18.97 7.20
C PHE A 99 36.83 -20.04 6.47
N VAL A 100 35.54 -20.16 6.75
CA VAL A 100 34.64 -21.06 6.04
C VAL A 100 33.69 -20.24 5.20
N THR A 101 33.56 -20.59 3.92
CA THR A 101 32.61 -19.97 2.99
C THR A 101 31.61 -21.00 2.50
N VAL A 102 30.33 -20.65 2.56
CA VAL A 102 29.20 -21.45 2.06
C VAL A 102 28.45 -20.65 1.02
N LYS A 103 28.03 -21.29 -0.08
CA LYS A 103 27.09 -20.76 -1.05
C LYS A 103 25.73 -21.37 -0.78
N ALA A 104 24.71 -20.55 -0.57
CA ALA A 104 23.33 -20.98 -0.48
C ALA A 104 22.55 -20.56 -1.72
N THR A 105 21.73 -21.47 -2.24
CA THR A 105 20.76 -21.26 -3.32
C THR A 105 19.36 -21.38 -2.75
N LEU A 106 18.66 -20.25 -2.63
CA LEU A 106 17.26 -20.22 -2.22
C LEU A 106 16.36 -20.24 -3.46
N THR A 107 15.50 -21.24 -3.54
CA THR A 107 14.51 -21.43 -4.60
C THR A 107 13.12 -21.18 -4.06
N ILE A 108 12.34 -20.31 -4.72
CA ILE A 108 10.93 -20.07 -4.40
C ILE A 108 10.08 -20.56 -5.56
N LYS A 109 9.06 -21.35 -5.24
CA LYS A 109 8.08 -21.90 -6.18
C LYS A 109 6.85 -20.99 -6.21
N ASP A 110 6.39 -20.66 -7.41
CA ASP A 110 5.16 -19.94 -7.64
C ASP A 110 3.95 -20.90 -7.70
N HIS A 111 2.75 -20.37 -7.53
CA HIS A 111 1.49 -21.09 -7.63
C HIS A 111 1.25 -21.72 -9.01
N LYS A 112 1.88 -21.17 -10.06
CA LYS A 112 1.85 -21.69 -11.45
C LYS A 112 2.95 -22.70 -11.78
N GLY A 113 3.80 -23.08 -10.82
CA GLY A 113 4.89 -24.04 -11.02
C GLY A 113 6.20 -23.44 -11.53
N SER A 114 6.26 -22.13 -11.80
CA SER A 114 7.50 -21.42 -12.05
C SER A 114 8.38 -21.38 -10.79
N PHE A 115 9.70 -21.28 -10.95
CA PHE A 115 10.62 -21.12 -9.83
C PHE A 115 11.62 -20.00 -10.07
N ILE A 116 11.97 -19.28 -9.01
CA ILE A 116 13.04 -18.28 -9.02
C ILE A 116 14.11 -18.69 -8.03
N LYS A 117 15.37 -18.63 -8.47
CA LYS A 117 16.54 -18.93 -7.63
C LYS A 117 17.33 -17.65 -7.36
N LYS A 118 17.75 -17.47 -6.11
CA LYS A 118 18.74 -16.44 -5.74
C LYS A 118 19.84 -17.11 -4.94
N GLN A 119 21.08 -16.78 -5.30
CA GLN A 119 22.27 -17.31 -4.66
C GLN A 119 22.96 -16.24 -3.85
N ALA A 120 23.55 -16.62 -2.73
CA ALA A 120 24.42 -15.75 -1.95
C ALA A 120 25.50 -16.56 -1.24
N PHE A 121 26.58 -15.88 -0.88
CA PHE A 121 27.64 -16.42 -0.06
C PHE A 121 27.48 -15.93 1.37
N GLY A 122 27.83 -16.80 2.31
CA GLY A 122 27.98 -16.50 3.72
C GLY A 122 29.31 -17.04 4.18
N GLY A 123 29.88 -16.44 5.21
CA GLY A 123 31.15 -16.91 5.73
C GLY A 123 31.38 -16.53 7.18
N VAL A 124 32.24 -17.31 7.82
CA VAL A 124 32.55 -17.16 9.24
C VAL A 124 34.03 -17.44 9.51
N ASP A 125 34.60 -16.68 10.43
CA ASP A 125 35.92 -16.97 10.98
C ASP A 125 35.85 -18.25 11.82
N ARG A 126 36.78 -19.17 11.57
CA ARG A 126 36.86 -20.42 12.33
C ARG A 126 37.17 -20.12 13.78
N LYS A 127 36.50 -20.83 14.68
CA LYS A 127 36.71 -20.67 16.12
C LYS A 127 37.84 -21.57 16.60
N PHE A 128 38.72 -21.02 17.42
CA PHE A 128 39.85 -21.72 18.02
C PHE A 128 39.68 -21.84 19.54
N PHE A 129 40.24 -22.89 20.13
CA PHE A 129 40.31 -23.00 21.58
C PHE A 129 41.05 -21.81 22.18
N LYS A 130 40.51 -21.28 23.29
CA LYS A 130 41.16 -20.19 24.05
C LYS A 130 42.57 -20.63 24.47
N ASN A 131 43.54 -19.73 24.35
CA ASN A 131 44.95 -19.91 24.73
C ASN A 131 45.74 -20.95 23.92
N LYS A 132 45.27 -21.35 22.74
CA LYS A 132 46.02 -22.23 21.83
C LYS A 132 46.43 -21.48 20.55
N PRO A 133 47.54 -21.87 19.88
CA PRO A 133 47.89 -21.30 18.60
C PRO A 133 46.79 -21.57 17.57
N HIS A 134 46.55 -20.60 16.69
CA HIS A 134 45.53 -20.67 15.63
C HIS A 134 46.03 -21.56 14.48
N ILE A 135 46.05 -22.86 14.72
CA ILE A 135 46.42 -23.91 13.75
C ILE A 135 45.27 -24.90 13.57
N PRO A 136 45.21 -25.64 12.45
CA PRO A 136 44.11 -26.56 12.17
C PRO A 136 43.80 -27.60 13.25
N ALA A 137 44.82 -28.05 13.99
CA ALA A 137 44.66 -28.98 15.10
C ALA A 137 43.86 -28.42 16.29
N ASN A 138 43.63 -27.10 16.35
CA ASN A 138 42.99 -26.42 17.47
C ASN A 138 41.63 -25.80 17.13
N TYR A 139 41.01 -26.22 16.02
CA TYR A 139 39.63 -25.84 15.73
C TYR A 139 38.69 -26.35 16.84
N VAL A 140 37.68 -25.54 17.17
CA VAL A 140 36.63 -25.97 18.11
C VAL A 140 35.72 -26.97 17.42
N ASP A 141 35.02 -26.55 16.35
CA ASP A 141 34.20 -27.43 15.53
C ASP A 141 33.96 -26.77 14.15
N ILE A 142 34.43 -27.44 13.09
CA ILE A 142 34.26 -26.98 11.70
C ILE A 142 32.78 -27.04 11.29
N ALA A 143 32.02 -28.02 11.80
CA ALA A 143 30.61 -28.20 11.45
C ALA A 143 29.76 -27.03 11.96
N ASP A 144 30.02 -26.54 13.16
CA ASP A 144 29.30 -25.40 13.72
C ASP A 144 29.62 -24.08 12.98
N ASP A 145 30.86 -23.93 12.52
CA ASP A 145 31.25 -22.81 11.67
C ASP A 145 30.58 -22.91 10.28
N ALA A 146 30.53 -24.11 9.68
CA ALA A 146 29.81 -24.34 8.43
C ALA A 146 28.31 -24.02 8.55
N LYS A 147 27.63 -24.47 9.61
CA LYS A 147 26.22 -24.12 9.90
C LYS A 147 26.02 -22.61 10.06
N SER A 148 26.97 -21.93 10.68
CA SER A 148 26.92 -20.48 10.86
C SER A 148 27.06 -19.74 9.52
N ALA A 149 27.98 -20.20 8.66
CA ALA A 149 28.17 -19.66 7.31
C ALA A 149 26.95 -19.92 6.41
N GLU A 150 26.36 -21.12 6.49
CA GLU A 150 25.13 -21.50 5.79
C GLU A 150 23.97 -20.57 6.18
N ALA A 151 23.76 -20.36 7.48
CA ALA A 151 22.72 -19.46 7.96
C ALA A 151 22.91 -18.02 7.43
N ASP A 152 24.15 -17.53 7.35
CA ASP A 152 24.43 -16.20 6.80
C ASP A 152 24.16 -16.11 5.29
N ALA A 153 24.58 -17.15 4.55
CA ALA A 153 24.33 -17.28 3.12
C ALA A 153 22.82 -17.30 2.82
N MET A 154 22.06 -18.10 3.58
CA MET A 154 20.61 -18.23 3.43
C MET A 154 19.88 -16.92 3.74
N LYS A 155 20.23 -16.24 4.83
CA LYS A 155 19.65 -14.92 5.15
C LYS A 155 19.95 -13.90 4.04
N LYS A 156 21.17 -13.90 3.50
CA LYS A 156 21.53 -13.00 2.41
C LYS A 156 20.78 -13.34 1.13
N ALA A 157 20.60 -14.62 0.80
CA ALA A 157 19.78 -15.05 -0.34
C ALA A 157 18.31 -14.64 -0.17
N ALA A 158 17.72 -14.84 1.02
CA ALA A 158 16.37 -14.42 1.35
C ALA A 158 16.18 -12.89 1.26
N SER A 159 17.18 -12.11 1.66
CA SER A 159 17.14 -10.65 1.53
C SER A 159 16.98 -10.18 0.09
N LYS A 160 17.52 -10.93 -0.89
CA LYS A 160 17.37 -10.61 -2.32
C LYS A 160 15.94 -10.80 -2.83
N PHE A 161 15.09 -11.52 -2.08
CA PHE A 161 13.66 -11.62 -2.35
C PHE A 161 12.82 -10.59 -1.59
N GLY A 162 13.40 -9.84 -0.65
CA GLY A 162 12.71 -8.83 0.17
C GLY A 162 12.71 -9.15 1.67
N VAL A 163 13.01 -10.38 2.07
CA VAL A 163 12.97 -10.78 3.49
C VAL A 163 14.05 -10.07 4.30
N ALA A 164 13.62 -9.22 5.24
CA ALA A 164 14.51 -8.36 6.01
C ALA A 164 15.41 -7.45 5.17
N PHE A 165 14.93 -7.03 3.99
CA PHE A 165 15.70 -6.19 3.07
C PHE A 165 16.14 -4.88 3.71
N ASP A 166 15.32 -4.31 4.59
CA ASP A 166 15.61 -3.09 5.34
C ASP A 166 16.80 -3.21 6.30
N VAL A 167 17.04 -4.40 6.86
CA VAL A 167 18.18 -4.67 7.75
C VAL A 167 19.46 -4.86 6.94
N PHE A 168 19.39 -5.56 5.80
CA PHE A 168 20.57 -5.87 4.99
C PHE A 168 21.00 -4.74 4.04
N TYR A 169 20.09 -3.80 3.73
CA TYR A 169 20.32 -2.68 2.82
C TYR A 169 19.72 -1.36 3.38
N PRO A 170 20.14 -0.92 4.58
CA PRO A 170 19.53 0.22 5.26
C PRO A 170 19.68 1.53 4.47
N ASP A 171 20.78 1.72 3.75
CA ASP A 171 21.01 2.92 2.94
C ASP A 171 20.02 3.03 1.77
N VAL A 172 19.66 1.90 1.15
CA VAL A 172 18.68 1.89 0.04
C VAL A 172 17.31 2.32 0.56
N ILE A 173 16.92 1.84 1.73
CA ILE A 173 15.65 2.25 2.36
C ILE A 173 15.70 3.72 2.77
N ARG A 174 16.80 4.18 3.37
CA ARG A 174 16.97 5.59 3.74
C ARG A 174 16.82 6.51 2.53
N ILE A 175 17.47 6.18 1.41
CA ILE A 175 17.37 6.97 0.18
C ILE A 175 15.94 6.98 -0.36
N LYS A 176 15.27 5.82 -0.41
CA LYS A 176 13.86 5.75 -0.83
C LYS A 176 12.96 6.66 0.03
N GLU A 177 13.15 6.65 1.34
CA GLU A 177 12.39 7.49 2.26
C GLU A 177 12.67 8.99 2.08
N LEU A 178 13.88 9.36 1.67
CA LEU A 178 14.24 10.75 1.36
C LEU A 178 13.58 11.22 0.05
N VAL A 179 13.64 10.41 -1.01
CA VAL A 179 13.01 10.74 -2.32
C VAL A 179 11.50 10.93 -2.18
N VAL A 180 10.83 10.05 -1.43
CA VAL A 180 9.38 10.17 -1.19
C VAL A 180 9.00 11.48 -0.49
N LYS A 181 9.88 12.03 0.37
CA LYS A 181 9.63 13.32 1.02
C LYS A 181 9.74 14.49 0.04
N GLU A 182 10.71 14.44 -0.88
CA GLU A 182 10.89 15.48 -1.90
C GLU A 182 9.75 15.52 -2.91
N GLU A 183 9.22 14.34 -3.28
CA GLU A 183 8.09 14.25 -4.21
C GLU A 183 6.73 14.47 -3.55
N SER A 184 6.65 14.52 -2.21
CA SER A 184 5.39 14.83 -1.55
C SER A 184 5.01 16.29 -1.85
N PRO A 185 3.94 16.53 -2.64
CA PRO A 185 3.57 17.88 -3.00
C PRO A 185 3.20 18.62 -1.71
N ALA A 186 3.70 19.85 -1.57
CA ALA A 186 3.38 20.71 -0.44
C ALA A 186 1.85 20.70 -0.22
N PRO A 187 1.39 20.61 1.04
CA PRO A 187 -0.04 20.49 1.33
C PRO A 187 -0.80 21.63 0.65
N PHE A 188 -1.70 21.27 -0.25
CA PHE A 188 -2.49 22.26 -0.99
C PHE A 188 -3.50 22.90 -0.02
N THR A 189 -3.23 24.14 0.39
CA THR A 189 -4.21 24.95 1.13
C THR A 189 -5.12 25.68 0.14
N CYS A 190 -6.43 25.44 0.18
CA CYS A 190 -7.35 26.24 -0.63
C CYS A 190 -7.46 27.68 -0.10
N ASP A 191 -7.77 28.65 -0.97
CA ASP A 191 -7.84 30.08 -0.61
C ASP A 191 -8.79 30.37 0.56
N ARG A 192 -9.85 29.58 0.71
CA ARG A 192 -10.82 29.70 1.82
C ARG A 192 -10.21 29.25 3.15
N CYS A 193 -9.51 28.11 3.17
CA CYS A 193 -8.79 27.65 4.37
C CYS A 193 -7.66 28.61 4.75
N LYS A 194 -6.98 29.19 3.74
CA LYS A 194 -5.95 30.22 3.95
C LYS A 194 -6.50 31.48 4.61
N LYS A 195 -7.71 31.94 4.22
CA LYS A 195 -8.40 33.06 4.87
C LYS A 195 -8.92 32.74 6.29
N LEU A 196 -9.21 31.48 6.58
CA LEU A 196 -9.73 31.03 7.88
C LEU A 196 -8.62 30.64 8.88
N GLY A 197 -7.34 30.70 8.49
CA GLY A 197 -6.23 30.26 9.33
C GLY A 197 -6.24 28.77 9.66
N LYS A 198 -6.94 27.94 8.86
CA LYS A 198 -7.04 26.50 9.07
C LYS A 198 -6.04 25.79 8.14
N GLU A 199 -5.03 25.16 8.72
CA GLU A 199 -4.14 24.25 7.99
C GLU A 199 -4.85 22.91 7.78
N THR A 200 -5.46 22.72 6.61
CA THR A 200 -5.90 21.39 6.18
C THR A 200 -4.97 20.91 5.08
N THR A 201 -4.24 19.83 5.36
CA THR A 201 -3.44 19.12 4.37
C THR A 201 -4.36 18.27 3.49
N ILE A 202 -4.21 18.40 2.18
CA ILE A 202 -4.92 17.57 1.21
C ILE A 202 -3.88 17.07 0.21
N THR A 203 -4.02 15.82 -0.21
CA THR A 203 -3.13 15.24 -1.22
C THR A 203 -3.49 15.74 -2.62
N GLU A 204 -2.51 15.80 -3.52
CA GLU A 204 -2.71 16.26 -4.90
C GLU A 204 -3.68 15.37 -5.70
N GLN A 205 -3.82 14.10 -5.33
CA GLN A 205 -4.80 13.17 -5.91
C GLN A 205 -6.24 13.55 -5.52
N GLN A 206 -6.48 13.91 -4.26
CA GLN A 206 -7.78 14.43 -3.81
C GLN A 206 -8.11 15.77 -4.51
N ALA A 207 -7.11 16.63 -4.74
CA ALA A 207 -7.30 17.88 -5.49
C ALA A 207 -7.65 17.66 -6.98
N LYS A 208 -7.17 16.57 -7.61
CA LYS A 208 -7.50 16.22 -9.00
C LYS A 208 -8.94 15.66 -9.15
N MET A 209 -9.48 14.99 -8.13
CA MET A 209 -10.85 14.45 -8.13
C MET A 209 -11.96 15.48 -7.88
N THR A 210 -11.64 16.68 -7.41
CA THR A 210 -12.65 17.72 -7.07
C THR A 210 -13.11 18.58 -8.25
N LYS A 211 -12.71 18.24 -9.49
CA LYS A 211 -13.02 19.05 -10.68
C LYS A 211 -14.52 19.14 -11.04
N ASP A 212 -15.38 18.26 -10.53
CA ASP A 212 -16.65 17.99 -11.23
C ASP A 212 -17.95 18.46 -10.55
N PHE A 213 -17.94 19.32 -9.52
CA PHE A 213 -19.23 19.69 -8.88
C PHE A 213 -19.61 21.16 -8.82
N PHE A 214 -18.70 22.15 -8.88
CA PHE A 214 -19.09 23.58 -8.79
C PHE A 214 -18.12 24.60 -9.42
N GLY A 215 -17.15 24.19 -10.24
CA GLY A 215 -16.21 25.13 -10.87
C GLY A 215 -15.20 25.80 -9.90
N PHE A 216 -15.19 25.42 -8.63
CA PHE A 216 -14.21 25.85 -7.62
C PHE A 216 -13.50 24.62 -7.02
N LYS A 217 -12.17 24.66 -6.92
CA LYS A 217 -11.36 23.63 -6.23
C LYS A 217 -11.55 23.76 -4.72
N LEU A 218 -12.56 23.09 -4.18
CA LEU A 218 -12.80 23.00 -2.74
C LEU A 218 -12.04 21.81 -2.14
N CYS A 219 -11.45 22.00 -0.97
CA CYS A 219 -10.88 20.90 -0.19
C CYS A 219 -11.97 20.02 0.43
N ASP A 220 -11.63 18.79 0.83
CA ASP A 220 -12.58 17.87 1.47
C ASP A 220 -13.21 18.46 2.74
N HIS A 221 -12.45 19.24 3.53
CA HIS A 221 -12.99 19.95 4.69
C HIS A 221 -14.06 20.98 4.29
N CYS A 222 -13.78 21.86 3.33
CA CYS A 222 -14.76 22.84 2.85
C CYS A 222 -15.95 22.17 2.15
N ARG A 223 -15.74 21.02 1.51
CA ARG A 223 -16.81 20.22 0.91
C ARG A 223 -17.72 19.63 1.97
N MET A 224 -17.16 19.06 3.04
CA MET A 224 -17.92 18.53 4.16
C MET A 224 -18.68 19.64 4.91
N GLU A 225 -18.06 20.79 5.18
CA GLU A 225 -18.76 21.93 5.79
C GLU A 225 -19.90 22.43 4.89
N ALA A 226 -19.70 22.49 3.57
CA ALA A 226 -20.75 22.87 2.63
C ALA A 226 -21.90 21.85 2.58
N MET A 227 -21.60 20.55 2.72
CA MET A 227 -22.62 19.50 2.81
C MET A 227 -23.39 19.58 4.13
N LYS A 228 -22.72 19.79 5.26
CA LYS A 228 -23.37 19.99 6.57
C LYS A 228 -24.31 21.19 6.55
N TYR A 229 -23.86 22.32 6.03
CA TYR A 229 -24.70 23.52 5.89
C TYR A 229 -25.93 23.29 4.99
N LYS A 230 -25.80 22.49 3.92
CA LYS A 230 -26.95 22.10 3.08
C LYS A 230 -27.93 21.20 3.84
N ALA A 231 -27.44 20.19 4.54
CA ALA A 231 -28.27 19.28 5.34
C ALA A 231 -29.02 20.03 6.45
N GLU A 232 -28.34 20.92 7.19
CA GLU A 232 -28.97 21.78 8.20
C GLU A 232 -30.05 22.69 7.60
N LYS A 233 -29.85 23.18 6.37
CA LYS A 233 -30.88 23.97 5.66
C LYS A 233 -32.09 23.13 5.25
N GLU A 234 -31.88 21.88 4.85
CA GLU A 234 -32.96 20.96 4.48
C GLU A 234 -33.75 20.50 5.70
N GLU A 235 -33.07 20.19 6.81
CA GLU A 235 -33.71 19.88 8.09
C GLU A 235 -34.50 21.07 8.64
N ASN A 236 -33.94 22.28 8.59
CA ASN A 236 -34.65 23.51 8.98
C ASN A 236 -35.81 23.86 8.04
N LYS A 237 -35.80 23.36 6.79
CA LYS A 237 -36.93 23.49 5.86
C LYS A 237 -38.02 22.47 6.14
N SER A 238 -37.66 21.28 6.62
CA SER A 238 -38.58 20.22 7.05
C SER A 238 -39.30 20.59 8.36
N SER A 239 -38.58 21.12 9.34
CA SER A 239 -39.12 21.42 10.68
C SER A 239 -40.03 22.66 10.75
N LYS A 240 -40.04 23.52 9.72
CA LYS A 240 -40.83 24.77 9.71
C LYS A 240 -42.18 24.66 9.00
N THR A 241 -42.59 23.45 8.60
CA THR A 241 -43.89 23.17 7.99
C THR A 241 -44.85 22.54 8.99
N THR A 242 -45.13 23.21 10.11
CA THR A 242 -46.35 22.91 10.86
C THR A 242 -47.53 23.37 10.01
N GLU A 243 -48.06 22.47 9.16
CA GLU A 243 -49.23 22.74 8.34
C GLU A 243 -50.38 23.21 9.23
N LYS A 244 -50.86 24.44 9.03
CA LYS A 244 -52.02 24.95 9.75
C LYS A 244 -53.25 24.15 9.31
N MET A 245 -53.81 23.36 10.24
CA MET A 245 -55.06 22.64 10.04
C MET A 245 -56.23 23.64 10.06
N VAL A 246 -57.14 23.51 9.09
CA VAL A 246 -58.37 24.32 8.99
C VAL A 246 -59.56 23.37 9.10
N GLN A 247 -60.63 23.74 9.81
CA GLN A 247 -61.81 22.87 9.92
C GLN A 247 -62.78 23.03 8.75
N CYS A 248 -63.34 21.91 8.28
CA CYS A 248 -64.42 21.89 7.31
C CYS A 248 -65.68 22.55 7.88
N LYS A 249 -66.26 23.51 7.17
CA LYS A 249 -67.46 24.25 7.63
C LYS A 249 -68.72 23.37 7.78
N ARG A 250 -68.76 22.20 7.14
CA ARG A 250 -69.96 21.33 7.09
C ARG A 250 -69.90 20.14 8.04
N CYS A 251 -68.72 19.56 8.26
CA CYS A 251 -68.56 18.36 9.10
C CYS A 251 -67.47 18.49 10.17
N SER A 252 -66.89 19.68 10.34
CA SER A 252 -65.83 19.99 11.32
C SER A 252 -64.54 19.18 11.21
N LYS A 253 -64.44 18.27 10.24
CA LYS A 253 -63.22 17.49 9.97
C LYS A 253 -62.06 18.42 9.62
N GLU A 254 -60.90 18.16 10.20
CA GLU A 254 -59.67 18.90 9.92
C GLU A 254 -59.21 18.64 8.48
N ILE A 255 -58.87 19.70 7.76
CA ILE A 255 -58.40 19.69 6.38
C ILE A 255 -57.15 20.55 6.26
N SER A 256 -56.23 20.14 5.39
CA SER A 256 -55.00 20.90 5.15
C SER A 256 -55.31 22.28 4.56
N GLU A 257 -54.44 23.26 4.83
CA GLU A 257 -54.58 24.63 4.31
C GLU A 257 -54.70 24.68 2.78
N ALA A 258 -53.96 23.80 2.08
CA ALA A 258 -54.04 23.64 0.64
C ALA A 258 -55.46 23.23 0.18
N GLN A 259 -56.08 22.28 0.88
CA GLN A 259 -57.44 21.84 0.60
C GLN A 259 -58.47 22.92 0.93
N ALA A 260 -58.28 23.65 2.04
CA ALA A 260 -59.13 24.77 2.42
C ALA A 260 -59.06 25.91 1.40
N LYS A 261 -57.87 26.24 0.89
CA LYS A 261 -57.65 27.28 -0.14
C LYS A 261 -58.32 26.92 -1.46
N TYR A 262 -58.15 25.67 -1.92
CA TYR A 262 -58.85 25.16 -3.10
C TYR A 262 -60.37 25.24 -2.93
N SER A 263 -60.89 24.76 -1.79
CA SER A 263 -62.33 24.76 -1.51
C SER A 263 -62.91 26.16 -1.42
N LYS A 264 -62.20 27.11 -0.78
CA LYS A 264 -62.61 28.52 -0.74
C LYS A 264 -62.68 29.14 -2.14
N LYS A 265 -61.75 28.78 -3.03
CA LYS A 265 -61.75 29.27 -4.42
C LYS A 265 -62.95 28.76 -5.22
N MET A 266 -63.33 27.49 -5.05
CA MET A 266 -64.41 26.86 -5.83
C MET A 266 -65.80 27.06 -5.22
N PHE A 267 -65.92 26.96 -3.89
CA PHE A 267 -67.21 26.90 -3.18
C PHE A 267 -67.43 28.06 -2.22
N LYS A 268 -66.51 29.05 -2.15
CA LYS A 268 -66.51 30.19 -1.21
C LYS A 268 -66.49 29.81 0.29
N LYS A 269 -66.32 28.52 0.62
CA LYS A 269 -66.19 28.01 2.00
C LYS A 269 -65.21 26.83 2.07
N PRO A 270 -64.51 26.63 3.20
CA PRO A 270 -63.61 25.49 3.38
C PRO A 270 -64.42 24.21 3.60
N LEU A 271 -64.34 23.27 2.65
CA LEU A 271 -65.04 21.98 2.68
C LEU A 271 -64.03 20.85 2.52
N CYS A 272 -64.30 19.73 3.19
CA CYS A 272 -63.57 18.49 2.95
C CYS A 272 -63.94 17.88 1.58
N LYS A 273 -63.08 17.00 1.05
CA LYS A 273 -63.29 16.35 -0.26
C LYS A 273 -64.67 15.67 -0.38
N GLU A 274 -65.17 15.08 0.70
CA GLU A 274 -66.48 14.42 0.72
C GLU A 274 -67.63 15.44 0.65
N CYS A 275 -67.54 16.56 1.37
CA CYS A 275 -68.54 17.62 1.32
C CYS A 275 -68.54 18.32 -0.05
N GLN A 276 -67.38 18.52 -0.68
CA GLN A 276 -67.28 19.10 -2.03
C GLN A 276 -68.04 18.29 -3.08
N LYS A 277 -68.08 16.95 -2.96
CA LYS A 277 -68.85 16.08 -3.89
C LYS A 277 -70.36 16.24 -3.74
N LYS A 278 -70.85 16.60 -2.55
CA LYS A 278 -72.28 16.81 -2.27
C LYS A 278 -72.75 18.24 -2.59
N GLU A 279 -71.83 19.11 -2.99
CA GLU A 279 -72.05 20.53 -3.28
C GLU A 279 -72.09 20.83 -4.79
N LYS A 280 -71.64 19.86 -5.60
CA LYS A 280 -71.78 19.85 -7.06
C LYS A 280 -73.16 19.32 -7.43
#